data_AF-A0A3R8TKF8-F1
#
_entry.id   AF-A0A3R8TKF8-F1
#
_cell.length_a   1.000
_cell.length_b   1.000
_cell.length_c   1.000
_cell.angle_alpha   90.00
_cell.angle_beta   90.00
_cell.angle_gamma   90.00
#
_symmetry.space_group_name_H-M   'P 1'
#
loop_
_entity.id
_entity.type
_entity.pdbx_description
1 polymer ?
#
loop_
_entity_poly.entity_id
_entity_poly.type
_entity_poly.pdbx_seq_one_letter_code
_entity_poly.pdbx_strand_id
1 'polypeptide(L)'
;MKKLALILGLFIGSFSFAQTVNDVPIKDINVDYVQIIGTGRGLSTKMNIRLDFGQETKSISFKNGLKIKDERGIAVKFNSMIDALNFMSANGYEFQFAYTSKENDDNALYYILKRKK
;
A
#
# COMPACT_ATOMS: atom_id res chain seq x y z
N MET A 1 -8.23 -9.58 -45.51
CA MET A 1 -8.91 -8.88 -44.39
C MET A 1 -8.95 -9.69 -43.08
N LYS A 2 -9.18 -11.02 -43.10
CA LYS A 2 -9.18 -11.84 -41.87
C LYS A 2 -7.83 -11.90 -41.12
N LYS A 3 -6.70 -11.83 -41.84
CA LYS A 3 -5.36 -11.78 -41.25
C LYS A 3 -5.03 -10.44 -40.57
N LEU A 4 -5.68 -9.34 -40.99
CA LEU A 4 -5.49 -8.02 -40.38
C LEU A 4 -6.20 -7.92 -39.03
N ALA A 5 -7.38 -8.54 -38.90
CA ALA A 5 -8.12 -8.62 -37.64
C ALA A 5 -7.38 -9.42 -36.56
N LEU A 6 -6.59 -10.43 -36.96
CA LEU A 6 -5.81 -11.25 -36.04
C LEU A 6 -4.59 -10.50 -35.46
N ILE A 7 -4.01 -9.57 -36.23
CA ILE A 7 -2.88 -8.75 -35.79
C ILE A 7 -3.35 -7.63 -34.85
N LEU A 8 -4.57 -7.10 -35.07
CA LEU A 8 -5.13 -6.04 -34.22
C LEU A 8 -5.58 -6.55 -32.84
N GLY A 9 -5.89 -7.85 -32.71
CA GLY A 9 -6.26 -8.48 -31.44
C GLY A 9 -5.09 -8.72 -30.46
N LEU A 10 -3.84 -8.68 -30.93
CA LEU A 10 -2.65 -8.97 -30.10
C LEU A 10 -2.17 -7.77 -29.26
N PHE A 11 -2.70 -6.55 -29.48
CA PHE A 11 -2.25 -5.34 -28.80
C PHE A 11 -3.12 -4.88 -27.61
N ILE A 12 -4.20 -5.60 -27.28
CA ILE A 12 -5.15 -5.16 -26.24
C ILE A 12 -4.77 -5.68 -24.83
N GLY A 13 -3.86 -6.64 -24.71
CA GLY A 13 -3.58 -7.31 -23.44
C GLY A 13 -2.23 -6.97 -22.82
N SER A 14 -2.01 -5.74 -22.32
CA SER A 14 -0.89 -5.43 -21.39
C SER A 14 -1.08 -4.09 -20.68
N PHE A 15 -2.21 -3.86 -20.02
CA PHE A 15 -2.26 -2.83 -18.97
C PHE A 15 -1.87 -3.48 -17.64
N SER A 16 -0.57 -3.69 -17.43
CA SER A 16 -0.04 -3.97 -16.09
C SER A 16 -0.04 -2.67 -15.31
N PHE A 17 -1.08 -2.46 -14.52
CA PHE A 17 -1.17 -1.29 -13.67
C PHE A 17 -0.22 -1.43 -12.47
N ALA A 18 0.78 -0.56 -12.40
CA ALA A 18 1.66 -0.45 -11.25
C ALA A 18 1.03 0.50 -10.22
N GLN A 19 0.88 0.03 -8.97
CA GLN A 19 0.38 0.85 -7.85
C GLN A 19 1.41 1.93 -7.47
N THR A 20 0.99 3.08 -6.92
CA THR A 20 1.89 4.20 -6.55
C THR A 20 1.71 4.67 -5.10
N VAL A 21 2.76 5.25 -4.50
CA VAL A 21 2.71 6.03 -3.26
C VAL A 21 3.31 7.39 -3.55
N ASN A 22 2.53 8.46 -3.34
CA ASN A 22 2.95 9.83 -3.63
C ASN A 22 3.48 9.99 -5.07
N ASP A 23 2.75 9.44 -6.05
CA ASP A 23 3.08 9.50 -7.49
C ASP A 23 4.35 8.73 -7.90
N VAL A 24 4.99 8.02 -6.96
CA VAL A 24 6.09 7.08 -7.22
C VAL A 24 5.51 5.66 -7.25
N PRO A 25 5.71 4.89 -8.34
CA PRO A 25 5.29 3.49 -8.36
C PRO A 25 5.85 2.71 -7.16
N ILE A 26 5.08 1.81 -6.54
CA ILE A 26 5.48 1.05 -5.35
C ILE A 26 6.79 0.29 -5.59
N LYS A 27 6.98 -0.24 -6.80
CA LYS A 27 8.23 -0.83 -7.24
C LYS A 27 9.43 0.13 -7.14
N ASP A 28 9.20 1.41 -7.36
CA ASP A 28 10.21 2.48 -7.44
C ASP A 28 10.38 3.23 -6.09
N ILE A 29 9.56 2.91 -5.07
CA ILE A 29 9.81 3.35 -3.69
C ILE A 29 11.04 2.58 -3.19
N ASN A 30 12.22 3.17 -3.35
CA ASN A 30 13.47 2.55 -2.92
C ASN A 30 13.66 2.61 -1.39
N VAL A 31 12.82 1.88 -0.66
CA VAL A 31 12.96 1.66 0.79
C VAL A 31 12.99 0.17 1.09
N ASP A 32 13.92 -0.21 1.96
CA ASP A 32 14.12 -1.60 2.37
C ASP A 32 13.05 -2.08 3.36
N TYR A 33 12.49 -1.17 4.16
CA TYR A 33 11.54 -1.49 5.22
C TYR A 33 10.30 -0.61 5.16
N VAL A 34 9.15 -1.20 5.49
CA VAL A 34 7.85 -0.53 5.56
C VAL A 34 7.11 -1.02 6.80
N GLN A 35 6.36 -0.13 7.44
CA GLN A 35 5.50 -0.47 8.56
C GLN A 35 4.02 -0.34 8.16
N ILE A 36 3.22 -1.36 8.47
CA ILE A 36 1.76 -1.29 8.45
C ILE A 36 1.29 -0.95 9.87
N ILE A 37 0.48 0.10 10.00
CA ILE A 37 -0.06 0.57 11.27
C ILE A 37 -1.58 0.42 11.23
N GLY A 38 -2.11 -0.42 12.11
CA GLY A 38 -3.55 -0.61 12.31
C GLY A 38 -4.01 -0.02 13.63
N THR A 39 -5.01 0.86 13.62
CA THR A 39 -5.67 1.34 14.84
C THR A 39 -7.17 1.04 14.81
N GLY A 40 -7.78 0.86 15.99
CA GLY A 40 -9.23 0.74 16.10
C GLY A 40 -9.95 2.01 15.65
N ARG A 41 -11.16 1.88 15.09
CA ARG A 41 -12.02 3.04 14.79
C ARG A 41 -13.15 3.14 15.82
N GLY A 42 -12.79 3.54 17.05
CA GLY A 42 -13.75 3.70 18.15
C GLY A 42 -14.59 2.44 18.38
N LEU A 43 -15.91 2.54 18.23
CA LEU A 43 -16.87 1.44 18.41
C LEU A 43 -17.06 0.54 17.15
N SER A 44 -16.37 0.83 16.05
CA SER A 44 -16.47 0.02 14.83
C SER A 44 -15.55 -1.19 14.89
N THR A 45 -15.98 -2.30 14.30
CA THR A 45 -15.10 -3.45 14.00
C THR A 45 -14.10 -3.17 12.88
N LYS A 46 -14.22 -2.02 12.19
CA LYS A 46 -13.31 -1.60 11.14
C LYS A 46 -12.05 -0.99 11.73
N MET A 47 -10.90 -1.30 11.13
CA MET A 47 -9.61 -0.71 11.49
C MET A 47 -9.27 0.47 10.56
N ASN A 48 -8.54 1.44 11.09
CA ASN A 48 -7.82 2.42 10.29
C ASN A 48 -6.43 1.84 10.00
N ILE A 49 -6.06 1.77 8.71
CA ILE A 49 -4.81 1.14 8.28
C ILE A 49 -4.00 2.17 7.50
N ARG A 50 -2.74 2.34 7.90
CA ARG A 50 -1.78 3.28 7.30
C ARG A 50 -0.48 2.55 7.01
N LEU A 51 0.24 2.98 5.98
CA LEU A 51 1.60 2.52 5.72
C LEU A 51 2.59 3.65 6.00
N ASP A 52 3.72 3.31 6.61
CA ASP A 52 4.85 4.20 6.85
C ASP A 52 6.09 3.68 6.13
N PHE A 53 6.66 4.52 5.29
CA PHE A 53 7.84 4.26 4.45
C PHE A 53 9.09 5.02 4.93
N GLY A 54 9.03 5.72 6.09
CA GLY A 54 10.19 6.37 6.70
C GLY A 54 10.70 7.63 6.00
N GLN A 55 9.91 8.27 5.12
CA GLN A 55 10.32 9.50 4.43
C GLN A 55 9.82 10.78 5.15
N GLU A 56 10.72 11.74 5.38
CA GLU A 56 10.38 13.05 5.95
C GLU A 56 9.45 13.84 5.01
N THR A 57 8.24 14.10 5.49
CA THR A 57 7.27 14.95 4.80
C THR A 57 7.56 16.43 5.04
N LYS A 58 8.29 17.08 4.12
CA LYS A 58 8.54 18.53 4.14
C LYS A 58 7.32 19.40 3.76
N SER A 59 6.15 18.82 3.49
CA SER A 59 4.96 19.57 3.05
C SER A 59 3.79 19.46 4.04
N ILE A 60 3.26 20.61 4.42
CA ILE A 60 2.16 20.83 5.37
C ILE A 60 0.84 20.10 5.01
N SER A 61 0.70 19.59 3.77
CA SER A 61 -0.47 18.82 3.32
C SER A 61 -0.52 17.37 3.86
N PHE A 62 0.57 16.88 4.44
CA PHE A 62 0.76 15.47 4.83
C PHE A 62 0.39 15.13 6.29
N LYS A 63 -0.25 16.03 7.05
CA LYS A 63 -0.75 15.73 8.42
C LYS A 63 -1.71 14.53 8.51
N ASN A 64 -2.18 14.00 7.37
CA ASN A 64 -3.14 12.89 7.29
C ASN A 64 -2.52 11.51 6.97
N GLY A 65 -1.20 11.34 7.13
CA GLY A 65 -0.50 10.08 6.85
C GLY A 65 -0.30 9.84 5.36
N LEU A 66 0.72 9.05 5.03
CA LEU A 66 1.06 8.62 3.68
C LEU A 66 -0.09 7.76 3.12
N LYS A 67 -1.10 8.41 2.53
CA LYS A 67 -2.23 7.73 1.90
C LYS A 67 -1.74 7.19 0.56
N ILE A 68 -1.59 5.87 0.49
CA ILE A 68 -1.41 5.16 -0.79
C ILE A 68 -2.60 5.48 -1.66
N LYS A 69 -2.36 5.86 -2.91
CA LYS A 69 -3.40 6.17 -3.88
C LYS A 69 -3.39 5.12 -4.99
N ASP A 70 -4.57 4.70 -5.41
CA ASP A 70 -4.73 3.88 -6.60
C ASP A 70 -4.48 4.70 -7.87
N GLU A 71 -4.60 4.04 -9.03
CA GLU A 71 -4.43 4.62 -10.37
C GLU A 71 -5.30 5.85 -10.64
N ARG A 72 -6.38 6.02 -9.88
CA ARG A 72 -7.34 7.11 -10.03
C ARG A 72 -7.06 8.24 -9.03
N GLY A 73 -5.95 8.15 -8.29
CA GLY A 73 -5.60 9.09 -7.23
C GLY A 73 -6.45 8.90 -5.96
N ILE A 74 -7.22 7.81 -5.85
CA ILE A 74 -8.10 7.55 -4.72
C ILE A 74 -7.32 6.81 -3.64
N ALA A 75 -7.45 7.25 -2.39
CA ALA A 75 -6.79 6.58 -1.27
C ALA A 75 -7.22 5.10 -1.19
N VAL A 76 -6.24 4.19 -1.24
CA VAL A 76 -6.45 2.75 -1.07
C VAL A 76 -7.02 2.51 0.33
N LYS A 77 -8.16 1.82 0.40
CA LYS A 77 -8.80 1.43 1.65
C LYS A 77 -8.63 -0.07 1.83
N PHE A 78 -7.87 -0.45 2.85
CA PHE A 78 -7.75 -1.85 3.25
C PHE A 78 -8.92 -2.25 4.15
N ASN A 79 -9.44 -3.46 3.94
CA ASN A 79 -10.51 -4.02 4.75
C ASN A 79 -10.00 -4.55 6.11
N SER A 80 -8.76 -5.02 6.15
CA SER A 80 -8.12 -5.59 7.34
C SER A 80 -6.60 -5.49 7.27
N MET A 81 -5.91 -5.74 8.39
CA MET A 81 -4.44 -5.80 8.42
C MET A 81 -3.88 -6.87 7.48
N ILE A 82 -4.60 -7.98 7.29
CA ILE A 82 -4.22 -9.05 6.36
C ILE A 82 -4.41 -8.61 4.90
N ASP A 83 -5.44 -7.82 4.60
CA ASP A 83 -5.63 -7.23 3.28
C ASP A 83 -4.42 -6.34 2.89
N ALA A 84 -3.99 -5.49 3.83
CA ALA A 84 -2.77 -4.70 3.66
C ALA A 84 -1.50 -5.55 3.53
N LEU A 85 -1.39 -6.63 4.31
CA LEU A 85 -0.26 -7.55 4.24
C LEU A 85 -0.19 -8.28 2.88
N ASN A 86 -1.34 -8.73 2.36
CA ASN A 86 -1.44 -9.37 1.05
C ASN A 86 -1.07 -8.40 -0.07
N PHE A 87 -1.56 -7.16 0.01
CA PHE A 87 -1.18 -6.09 -0.89
C PHE A 87 0.35 -5.88 -0.91
N MET A 88 0.98 -5.77 0.26
CA MET A 88 2.43 -5.58 0.35
C MET A 88 3.22 -6.81 -0.14
N SER A 89 2.72 -8.02 0.13
CA SER A 89 3.30 -9.26 -0.38
C SER A 89 3.31 -9.33 -1.90
N ALA A 90 2.19 -8.94 -2.53
CA ALA A 90 2.07 -8.84 -3.99
C ALA A 90 3.01 -7.79 -4.59
N ASN A 91 3.45 -6.81 -3.79
CA ASN A 91 4.36 -5.75 -4.18
C ASN A 91 5.82 -5.98 -3.73
N GLY A 92 6.19 -7.23 -3.47
CA GLY A 92 7.59 -7.58 -3.23
C GLY A 92 8.09 -7.32 -1.82
N TYR A 93 7.20 -7.19 -0.83
CA TYR A 93 7.57 -7.14 0.59
C TYR A 93 7.30 -8.48 1.29
N GLU A 94 8.06 -8.77 2.33
CA GLU A 94 7.95 -9.96 3.16
C GLU A 94 7.77 -9.56 4.62
N PHE A 95 6.82 -10.21 5.29
CA PHE A 95 6.59 -10.04 6.71
C PHE A 95 7.82 -10.40 7.54
N GLN A 96 8.17 -9.55 8.51
CA GLN A 96 9.31 -9.79 9.41
C GLN A 96 8.85 -9.98 10.86
N PHE A 97 8.00 -9.08 11.35
CA PHE A 97 7.63 -9.04 12.76
C PHE A 97 6.34 -8.27 12.98
N ALA A 98 5.62 -8.58 14.06
CA ALA A 98 4.44 -7.85 14.49
C ALA A 98 4.48 -7.59 16.00
N TYR A 99 3.98 -6.43 16.40
CA TYR A 99 3.81 -6.07 17.81
C TYR A 99 2.63 -5.13 18.01
N THR A 100 2.18 -5.03 19.26
CA THR A 100 1.15 -4.07 19.66
C THR A 100 1.76 -3.01 20.57
N SER A 101 1.31 -1.76 20.44
CA SER A 101 1.64 -0.69 21.37
C SER A 101 0.38 0.08 21.74
N LYS A 102 0.38 0.70 22.92
CA LYS A 102 -0.60 1.72 23.28
C LYS A 102 0.00 3.07 22.91
N GLU A 103 -0.53 3.69 21.87
CA GLU A 103 -0.12 5.02 21.45
C GLU A 103 -1.31 5.96 21.64
N ASN A 104 -1.18 6.97 22.51
CA ASN A 104 -2.22 7.98 22.78
C ASN A 104 -3.63 7.39 23.06
N ASP A 105 -3.73 6.44 24.00
CA ASP A 105 -4.96 5.73 24.41
C ASP A 105 -5.62 4.79 23.38
N ASP A 106 -5.08 4.69 22.16
CA ASP A 106 -5.50 3.69 21.18
C ASP A 106 -4.57 2.47 21.19
N ASN A 107 -5.15 1.26 21.21
CA ASN A 107 -4.41 0.04 20.92
C ASN A 107 -4.05 0.02 19.43
N ALA A 108 -2.76 0.06 19.13
CA ALA A 108 -2.24 0.00 17.78
C ALA A 108 -1.53 -1.34 17.53
N LEU A 109 -1.72 -1.88 16.32
CA LEU A 109 -1.07 -3.10 15.83
C LEU A 109 -0.11 -2.71 14.70
N TYR A 110 1.14 -3.14 14.80
CA TYR A 110 2.21 -2.77 13.87
C TYR A 110 2.77 -4.02 13.22
N TYR A 111 2.85 -4.04 11.88
CA TYR A 111 3.60 -5.06 11.12
C TYR A 111 4.81 -4.43 10.47
N ILE A 112 5.99 -5.04 10.64
CA ILE A 112 7.22 -4.67 9.97
C ILE A 112 7.42 -5.60 8.78
N LEU A 113 7.65 -5.02 7.62
CA LEU A 113 7.91 -5.73 6.38
C LEU A 113 9.25 -5.29 5.79
N LYS A 114 9.90 -6.20 5.08
CA LYS A 114 11.17 -5.98 4.38
C LYS A 114 11.02 -6.30 2.90
N ARG A 115 11.65 -5.52 2.03
CA ARG A 115 11.69 -5.80 0.59
C ARG A 115 12.39 -7.14 0.31
N LYS A 116 11.76 -7.99 -0.50
CA LYS A 116 12.36 -9.21 -1.04
C LYS A 116 13.52 -8.81 -1.94
N LYS A 117 14.70 -9.38 -1.70
CA LYS A 117 15.87 -9.18 -2.55
C LYS A 117 15.79 -10.04 -3.81
#